data_AF-A0A818MDH1-F1
#
_entry.id   AF-A0A818MDH1-F1
#
_cell.length_a   1.000
_cell.length_b   1.000
_cell.length_c   1.000
_cell.angle_alpha   90.00
_cell.angle_beta   90.00
_cell.angle_gamma   90.00
#
_symmetry.space_group_name_H-M   'P 1'
#
loop_
_entity.id
_entity.type
_entity.pdbx_description
1 polymer ?
#
loop_
_entity_poly.entity_id
_entity_poly.type
_entity_poly.pdbx_seq_one_letter_code
_entity_poly.pdbx_strand_id
1 'polypeptide(L)'
;MPSKLRNTKKDNFQYSHAVLSGIRSIIQSITKFGVHTVAHMSACGFQYTGNGNAACCKDCGLEVSNLTSDMNPFTIHSQRRPDCP
;
A
#
# COMPACT_ATOMS: atom_id res chain seq x y z
N MET A 1 8.29 34.10 42.02
CA MET A 1 8.76 32.75 41.61
C MET A 1 7.57 31.92 41.17
N PRO A 2 7.71 31.07 40.13
CA PRO A 2 6.62 30.70 39.24
C PRO A 2 6.01 29.34 39.58
N SER A 3 4.74 29.15 39.22
CA SER A 3 4.30 27.90 38.55
C SER A 3 2.88 28.08 38.00
N LYS A 4 2.77 28.57 36.77
CA LYS A 4 1.56 28.35 35.96
C LYS A 4 1.64 26.94 35.40
N LEU A 5 0.80 26.05 35.93
CA LEU A 5 0.53 24.73 35.35
C LEU A 5 0.11 24.92 33.88
N ARG A 6 0.94 24.45 32.94
CA ARG A 6 0.65 24.51 31.50
C ARG A 6 0.01 23.21 31.07
N ASN A 7 -1.28 23.31 30.72
CA ASN A 7 -2.08 22.26 30.10
C ASN A 7 -1.64 22.09 28.62
N THR A 8 -1.05 20.94 28.26
CA THR A 8 -0.67 20.62 26.88
C THR A 8 -1.84 19.92 26.18
N LYS A 9 -2.60 20.69 25.38
CA LYS A 9 -3.57 20.12 24.43
C LYS A 9 -2.82 19.20 23.46
N LYS A 10 -3.33 17.98 23.27
CA LYS A 10 -2.90 17.08 22.20
C LYS A 10 -3.36 17.68 20.87
N ASP A 11 -2.46 18.31 20.14
CA ASP A 11 -2.76 18.90 18.84
C ASP A 11 -2.91 17.78 17.79
N ASN A 12 -4.15 17.58 17.32
CA ASN A 12 -4.44 16.81 16.11
C ASN A 12 -3.89 17.60 14.91
N PHE A 13 -2.67 17.30 14.48
CA PHE A 13 -2.03 18.00 13.38
C PHE A 13 -2.62 17.53 12.03
N GLN A 14 -3.51 18.34 11.46
CA GLN A 14 -4.05 18.14 10.12
C GLN A 14 -2.98 18.53 9.09
N TYR A 15 -2.19 17.56 8.61
CA TYR A 15 -1.17 17.80 7.58
C TYR A 15 -1.81 18.21 6.25
N SER A 16 -1.17 19.13 5.53
CA SER A 16 -1.61 19.52 4.20
C SER A 16 -1.47 18.35 3.21
N HIS A 17 -2.39 18.27 2.25
CA HIS A 17 -2.40 17.22 1.22
C HIS A 17 -1.06 17.13 0.45
N ALA A 18 -0.41 18.28 0.24
CA ALA A 18 0.90 18.35 -0.41
C ALA A 18 2.02 17.66 0.39
N VAL A 19 2.05 17.82 1.71
CA VAL A 19 3.05 17.19 2.58
C VAL A 19 2.85 15.66 2.60
N LEU A 20 1.60 15.21 2.72
CA LEU A 20 1.29 13.77 2.69
C LEU A 20 1.60 13.13 1.33
N SER A 21 1.37 13.86 0.23
CA SER A 21 1.73 13.43 -1.12
C SER A 21 3.24 13.23 -1.27
N GLY A 22 4.05 14.18 -0.78
CA GLY A 22 5.51 14.08 -0.83
C GLY A 22 6.05 12.89 -0.06
N ILE A 23 5.55 12.64 1.16
CA ILE A 23 5.95 11.49 1.98
C ILE A 23 5.57 10.17 1.30
N ARG A 24 4.38 10.08 0.71
CA ARG A 24 3.96 8.89 -0.06
C ARG A 24 4.90 8.61 -1.23
N SER A 25 5.24 9.62 -2.02
CA SER A 25 6.16 9.46 -3.16
C SER A 25 7.54 8.98 -2.71
N ILE A 26 8.04 9.49 -1.57
CA ILE A 26 9.31 9.03 -0.98
C ILE A 26 9.20 7.56 -0.57
N ILE A 27 8.18 7.18 0.21
CA ILE A 27 7.98 5.78 0.63
C ILE A 27 7.88 4.84 -0.58
N GLN A 28 7.09 5.21 -1.59
CA GLN A 28 6.95 4.45 -2.84
C GLN A 28 8.27 4.35 -3.63
N SER A 29 9.16 5.34 -3.52
CA SER A 29 10.47 5.28 -4.16
C SER A 29 11.45 4.37 -3.41
N ILE A 30 11.27 4.22 -2.10
CA ILE A 30 12.12 3.37 -1.26
C ILE A 30 11.63 1.91 -1.30
N THR A 31 10.33 1.69 -1.38
CA THR A 31 9.75 0.37 -1.64
C THR A 31 9.71 0.16 -3.14
N LYS A 32 10.63 -0.62 -3.73
CA LYS A 32 10.60 -1.00 -5.16
C LYS A 32 9.31 -1.72 -5.63
N PHE A 33 8.32 -1.86 -4.77
CA PHE A 33 7.08 -2.59 -4.95
C PHE A 33 5.89 -1.62 -5.07
N GLY A 34 4.75 -2.12 -5.54
CA GLY A 34 3.55 -1.31 -5.77
C GLY A 34 2.95 -0.71 -4.49
N VAL A 35 1.80 -0.03 -4.62
CA VAL A 35 1.08 0.63 -3.52
C VAL A 35 0.56 -0.31 -2.42
N HIS A 36 0.65 -1.63 -2.64
CA HIS A 36 0.24 -2.68 -1.72
C HIS A 36 1.47 -3.32 -1.07
N THR A 37 1.36 -3.73 0.19
CA THR A 37 2.47 -4.39 0.88
C THR A 37 2.69 -5.81 0.34
N VAL A 38 3.93 -6.31 0.47
CA VAL A 38 4.27 -7.70 0.07
C VAL A 38 3.40 -8.73 0.80
N ALA A 39 3.11 -8.50 2.08
CA ALA A 39 2.24 -9.37 2.88
C ALA A 39 0.80 -9.38 2.35
N HIS A 40 0.27 -8.21 2.00
CA HIS A 40 -1.08 -8.11 1.43
C HIS A 40 -1.19 -8.80 0.07
N MET A 41 -0.21 -8.59 -0.82
CA MET A 41 -0.16 -9.26 -2.12
C MET A 41 -0.06 -10.77 -1.97
N SER A 42 0.80 -11.26 -1.07
CA SER A 42 0.96 -12.69 -0.78
C SER A 42 -0.33 -13.33 -0.28
N ALA A 43 -1.08 -12.63 0.58
CA ALA A 43 -2.37 -13.09 1.07
C ALA A 43 -3.45 -13.15 -0.03
N CYS A 44 -3.30 -12.36 -1.09
CA CYS A 44 -4.16 -12.41 -2.27
C CYS A 44 -3.68 -13.44 -3.32
N GLY A 45 -2.64 -14.22 -3.02
CA GLY A 45 -2.05 -15.22 -3.91
C GLY A 45 -0.95 -14.69 -4.84
N PHE A 46 -0.61 -13.39 -4.78
CA PHE A 46 0.36 -12.75 -5.65
C PHE A 46 1.76 -12.64 -5.03
N GLN A 47 2.78 -12.82 -5.85
CA GLN A 47 4.17 -12.48 -5.54
C GLN A 47 4.69 -11.41 -6.51
N TYR A 48 5.34 -10.38 -5.98
CA TYR A 48 6.00 -9.37 -6.82
C TYR A 48 7.11 -10.01 -7.64
N THR A 49 7.14 -9.73 -8.94
CA THR A 49 8.10 -10.34 -9.87
C THR A 49 9.49 -9.69 -9.81
N GLY A 50 9.65 -8.60 -9.07
CA GLY A 50 10.88 -7.80 -9.02
C GLY A 50 11.00 -6.77 -10.15
N ASN A 51 10.11 -6.84 -11.15
CA ASN A 51 10.00 -5.86 -12.24
C ASN A 51 8.96 -4.79 -11.90
N GLY A 52 9.38 -3.77 -11.16
CA GLY A 52 8.54 -2.63 -10.79
C GLY A 52 7.35 -3.04 -9.90
N ASN A 53 6.14 -2.63 -10.29
CA ASN A 53 4.91 -2.90 -9.54
C ASN A 53 4.15 -4.17 -10.00
N ALA A 54 4.78 -5.01 -10.82
CA ALA A 54 4.17 -6.22 -11.34
C ALA A 54 4.22 -7.39 -10.33
N ALA A 55 3.14 -8.15 -10.27
CA ALA A 55 3.01 -9.33 -9.44
C ALA A 55 2.30 -10.45 -10.18
N CYS A 56 2.64 -11.70 -9.86
CA CYS A 56 2.11 -12.89 -10.48
C CYS A 56 1.54 -13.84 -9.43
N CYS A 57 0.38 -14.44 -9.71
CA CYS A 57 -0.18 -15.46 -8.84
C CYS A 57 0.65 -16.75 -8.95
N LYS A 58 1.08 -17.29 -7.81
CA LYS A 58 1.91 -18.51 -7.76
C LYS A 58 1.17 -19.76 -8.26
N ASP A 59 -0.16 -19.77 -8.17
CA ASP A 59 -0.98 -20.96 -8.42
C ASP A 59 -1.57 -20.95 -9.84
N CYS A 60 -2.17 -19.83 -10.27
CA CYS A 60 -2.83 -19.73 -11.59
C CYS A 60 -2.04 -18.94 -12.64
N GLY A 61 -0.91 -18.31 -12.27
CA GLY A 61 -0.08 -17.51 -13.17
C GLY A 61 -0.72 -16.20 -13.64
N LEU A 62 -1.79 -15.71 -12.99
CA LEU A 62 -2.35 -14.40 -13.30
C LEU A 62 -1.33 -13.30 -12.99
N GLU A 63 -0.97 -12.53 -14.01
CA GLU A 63 -0.14 -11.35 -13.84
C GLU A 63 -0.98 -10.07 -13.71
N VAL A 64 -0.58 -9.23 -12.77
CA VAL A 64 -1.16 -7.91 -12.52
C VAL A 64 -0.04 -6.89 -12.41
N SER A 65 -0.24 -5.71 -12.97
CA SER A 65 0.67 -4.56 -12.84
C SER A 65 -0.15 -3.30 -12.65
N ASN A 66 0.51 -2.22 -12.23
CA ASN A 66 -0.12 -0.91 -12.04
C ASN A 66 -1.35 -0.91 -11.11
N LEU A 67 -1.33 -1.78 -10.09
CA LEU A 67 -2.34 -1.74 -9.03
C LEU A 67 -2.27 -0.39 -8.31
N THR A 68 -3.41 0.29 -8.23
CA THR A 68 -3.57 1.53 -7.45
C THR A 68 -4.14 1.22 -6.06
N SER A 69 -4.11 2.21 -5.16
CA SER A 69 -4.62 2.06 -3.80
C SER A 69 -6.10 1.74 -3.75
N ASP A 70 -6.85 2.13 -4.78
CA ASP A 70 -8.30 1.91 -4.89
C ASP A 70 -8.64 0.53 -5.47
N MET A 71 -7.64 -0.20 -5.96
CA MET A 71 -7.82 -1.55 -6.51
C MET A 71 -7.56 -2.60 -5.43
N ASN A 72 -8.54 -3.47 -5.19
CA ASN A 72 -8.37 -4.62 -4.30
C ASN A 72 -7.78 -5.82 -5.08
N PRO A 73 -6.55 -6.27 -4.76
CA PRO A 73 -5.91 -7.38 -5.47
C PRO A 73 -6.71 -8.69 -5.37
N PHE A 74 -7.34 -8.96 -4.22
CA PHE A 74 -8.16 -10.16 -4.03
C PHE A 74 -9.38 -10.16 -4.96
N THR A 75 -10.08 -9.02 -5.06
CA THR A 75 -11.23 -8.88 -5.97
C THR A 75 -10.81 -9.08 -7.42
N ILE A 76 -9.68 -8.49 -7.83
CA ILE A 76 -9.13 -8.67 -9.17
C ILE A 76 -8.81 -10.14 -9.43
N HIS A 77 -8.19 -10.82 -8.48
CA HIS A 77 -7.84 -12.23 -8.61
C HIS A 77 -9.09 -13.10 -8.76
N SER A 78 -10.03 -12.98 -7.83
CA SER A 78 -11.28 -13.75 -7.82
C SER A 78 -12.12 -13.52 -9.08
N GLN A 79 -12.18 -12.30 -9.61
CA GLN A 79 -12.94 -12.02 -10.83
C GLN A 79 -12.28 -12.55 -12.10
N ARG A 80 -10.95 -12.47 -12.22
CA ARG A 80 -10.23 -12.85 -13.44
C ARG A 80 -9.87 -14.32 -13.49
N ARG A 81 -9.67 -14.95 -12.33
CA ARG A 81 -9.36 -16.38 -12.18
C ARG A 81 -10.21 -16.97 -11.05
N PRO A 82 -11.54 -17.08 -11.25
CA PRO A 82 -12.45 -17.64 -10.24
C PRO A 82 -12.15 -19.10 -9.89
N ASP A 83 -11.50 -19.83 -10.80
CA ASP A 83 -11.13 -21.23 -10.63
C ASP A 83 -9.67 -21.41 -10.14
N CYS A 84 -9.01 -20.36 -9.65
CA CYS A 84 -7.71 -20.48 -9.00
C CYS A 84 -7.88 -21.32 -7.71
N PRO A 85 -7.06 -22.38 -7.50
CA PRO A 85 -7.16 -23.25 -6.34
C PRO A 85 -6.82 -22.55 -5.01
#